data_AF-A0A0B6ZFN8-F1
#
_entry.id   AF-A0A0B6ZFN8-F1
#
_cell.length_a   1.000
_cell.length_b   1.000
_cell.length_c   1.000
_cell.angle_alpha   90.00
_cell.angle_beta   90.00
_cell.angle_gamma   90.00
#
_symmetry.space_group_name_H-M   'P 1'
#
loop_
_entity.id
_entity.type
_entity.pdbx_description
1 polymer ?
#
loop_
_entity_poly.entity_id
_entity_poly.type
_entity_poly.pdbx_seq_one_letter_code
_entity_poly.pdbx_strand_id
1 'polypeptide(L)'
;NIGVEAAIEHQIQEVRYDGQEIYVIPLSMSENLSKSAHKIDFYKDESEEKGKPTSEGGKDTDEEKVLAPFQPSLWPWDSVRNKLKSALTEISVLYDVLNIVKEKHYMVTDPVSQDAPELKASLQMLAKKKSLVAAAQILAAGAERLKRVQSEMASN
;
A
#
# COMPACT_ATOMS: atom_id res chain seq x y z
N ASN A 1 22.24 25.44 -15.74
CA ASN A 1 23.59 25.03 -15.28
C ASN A 1 23.77 23.56 -15.59
N ILE A 2 24.55 23.25 -16.62
CA ILE A 2 24.98 21.89 -16.94
C ILE A 2 26.33 21.72 -16.27
N GLY A 3 26.38 20.91 -15.21
CA GLY A 3 27.64 20.53 -14.57
C GLY A 3 28.26 19.38 -15.37
N VAL A 4 29.46 19.61 -15.90
CA VAL A 4 30.27 18.53 -16.48
C VAL A 4 31.06 17.93 -15.33
N GLU A 5 30.66 16.75 -14.89
CA GLU A 5 31.43 15.96 -13.94
C GLU A 5 32.60 15.29 -14.67
N ALA A 6 33.81 15.41 -14.12
CA ALA A 6 34.98 14.72 -14.65
C ALA A 6 34.76 13.21 -14.54
N ALA A 7 35.12 12.46 -15.58
CA ALA A 7 35.12 11.01 -15.52
C ALA A 7 35.98 10.58 -14.32
N ILE A 8 35.40 9.82 -13.39
CA ILE A 8 36.10 9.34 -12.20
C ILE A 8 37.18 8.37 -12.68
N GLU A 9 38.40 8.88 -12.86
CA GLU A 9 39.57 8.05 -13.13
C GLU A 9 39.94 7.26 -11.87
N HIS A 10 40.32 6.01 -12.11
CA HIS A 10 40.55 4.93 -11.16
C HIS A 10 41.19 5.37 -9.83
N GLN A 11 40.45 5.19 -8.73
CA GLN A 11 40.98 5.46 -7.38
C GLN A 11 41.94 4.35 -6.97
N ILE A 12 43.14 4.72 -6.51
CA ILE A 12 44.14 3.75 -6.00
C ILE A 12 43.65 3.19 -4.66
N GLN A 13 43.55 1.85 -4.57
CA GLN A 13 43.16 1.14 -3.35
C GLN A 13 44.37 0.93 -2.43
N GLU A 14 45.49 0.51 -3.01
CA GLU A 14 46.71 0.20 -2.30
C GLU A 14 47.91 0.30 -3.24
N VAL A 15 49.07 0.72 -2.71
CA VAL A 15 50.36 0.65 -3.40
C VAL A 15 51.23 -0.36 -2.66
N ARG A 16 51.63 -1.43 -3.35
CA ARG A 16 52.45 -2.49 -2.78
C ARG A 16 53.89 -2.01 -2.55
N TYR A 17 54.63 -2.74 -1.71
CA TYR A 17 56.05 -2.43 -1.39
C TYR A 17 57.00 -2.49 -2.59
N ASP A 18 56.57 -3.12 -3.68
CA ASP A 18 57.26 -3.18 -4.99
C ASP A 18 56.89 -2.01 -5.92
N GLY A 19 56.05 -1.08 -5.45
CA GLY A 19 55.58 0.08 -6.20
C GLY A 19 54.40 -0.21 -7.13
N GLN A 20 53.84 -1.44 -7.12
CA GLN A 20 52.69 -1.76 -7.96
C GLN A 20 51.38 -1.20 -7.37
N GLU A 21 50.69 -0.38 -8.15
CA GLU A 21 49.39 0.20 -7.80
C GLU A 21 48.27 -0.82 -8.06
N ILE A 22 47.41 -1.04 -7.05
CA ILE A 22 46.15 -1.78 -7.19
C ILE A 22 45.02 -0.77 -7.21
N TYR A 23 44.27 -0.75 -8.31
CA TYR A 23 43.16 0.19 -8.51
C TYR A 23 41.83 -0.41 -8.03
N VAL A 24 40.98 0.44 -7.45
CA VAL A 24 39.58 0.11 -7.19
C VAL A 24 38.86 -0.03 -8.54
N ILE A 25 38.24 -1.18 -8.77
CA ILE A 25 37.41 -1.39 -9.96
C ILE A 25 36.21 -0.45 -9.87
N PRO A 26 35.98 0.44 -10.85
CA PRO A 26 34.83 1.31 -10.84
C PRO A 26 33.56 0.47 -10.88
N LEU A 27 32.59 0.84 -10.04
CA LEU A 27 31.29 0.17 -10.02
C LEU A 27 30.67 0.19 -11.41
N SER A 28 30.15 -0.96 -11.84
CA SER A 28 29.32 -1.08 -13.02
C SER A 28 28.12 -0.12 -12.94
N MET A 29 27.57 0.28 -14.09
CA MET A 29 26.30 1.03 -14.16
C MET A 29 25.19 0.36 -13.35
N SER A 30 25.13 -0.98 -13.36
CA SER A 30 24.16 -1.74 -12.55
C SER A 30 24.42 -1.59 -11.05
N GLU A 31 25.68 -1.61 -10.63
CA GLU A 31 26.07 -1.50 -9.21
C GLU A 31 25.91 -0.08 -8.68
N ASN A 32 26.21 0.95 -9.50
CA ASN A 32 25.94 2.34 -9.20
C ASN A 32 24.43 2.62 -9.08
N LEU A 33 23.63 2.03 -9.97
CA LEU A 33 22.17 2.09 -9.88
C LEU A 33 21.67 1.40 -8.62
N SER A 34 22.16 0.20 -8.30
CA SER A 34 21.82 -0.50 -7.07
C SER A 34 22.21 0.32 -5.84
N LYS A 35 23.43 0.86 -5.77
CA LYS A 35 23.88 1.72 -4.65
C LYS A 35 23.00 2.95 -4.48
N SER A 36 22.53 3.54 -5.58
CA SER A 36 21.60 4.67 -5.56
C SER A 36 20.20 4.24 -5.12
N ALA A 37 19.70 3.10 -5.59
CA ALA A 37 18.40 2.55 -5.20
C ALA A 37 18.32 2.24 -3.70
N HIS A 38 19.40 1.73 -3.09
CA HIS A 38 19.46 1.49 -1.65
C HIS A 38 19.43 2.77 -0.79
N LYS A 39 19.68 3.95 -1.39
CA LYS A 39 19.54 5.25 -0.70
C LYS A 39 18.13 5.80 -0.78
N ILE A 40 17.25 5.21 -1.61
CA ILE A 40 15.86 5.62 -1.71
C ILE A 40 15.13 5.07 -0.49
N ASP A 41 14.91 5.94 0.49
CA ASP A 41 14.02 5.66 1.59
C ASP A 41 12.58 5.93 1.14
N PHE A 42 11.87 4.87 0.73
CA PHE A 42 10.45 4.95 0.34
C PHE A 42 9.51 5.26 1.51
N TYR A 43 10.03 5.32 2.75
CA TYR A 43 9.27 5.76 3.93
C TYR A 43 9.52 7.24 4.25
N LYS A 44 10.48 7.88 3.58
CA LYS A 44 10.74 9.31 3.70
C LYS A 44 9.83 10.10 2.77
N ASP A 45 8.52 10.02 3.03
CA ASP A 45 7.61 11.07 2.59
C ASP A 45 8.01 12.36 3.33
N GLU A 46 8.06 13.51 2.64
CA GLU A 46 8.34 14.84 3.22
C GLU A 46 7.22 15.34 4.15
N SER A 47 6.58 14.43 4.89
CA SER A 47 5.57 14.71 5.89
C SER A 47 5.84 13.84 7.11
N GLU A 48 6.73 14.35 7.99
CA GLU A 48 7.00 13.80 9.32
C GLU A 48 5.78 13.88 10.27
N GLU A 49 4.61 13.39 9.87
CA GLU A 49 3.47 13.26 10.79
C GLU A 49 2.61 12.01 10.56
N LYS A 50 3.01 11.08 9.68
CA LYS A 50 2.33 9.78 9.58
C LYS A 50 3.30 8.65 9.84
N GLY A 51 3.22 8.14 11.07
CA GLY A 51 3.87 6.91 11.49
C GLY A 51 3.63 5.78 10.48
N LYS A 52 4.58 4.83 10.49
CA LYS A 52 4.56 3.57 9.73
C LYS A 52 3.14 3.04 9.54
N PRO A 53 2.78 2.52 8.35
CA PRO A 53 1.51 1.84 8.19
C PRO A 53 1.56 0.56 9.04
N THR A 54 1.06 0.64 10.27
CA THR A 54 0.72 -0.52 11.07
C THR A 54 -0.42 -1.22 10.35
N SER A 55 -0.08 -2.35 9.76
CA SER A 55 -1.05 -3.37 9.36
C SER A 55 -2.02 -3.60 10.53
N GLU A 56 -3.30 -3.31 10.34
CA GLU A 56 -4.30 -3.68 11.33
C GLU A 56 -4.32 -5.20 11.49
N GLY A 57 -3.95 -5.68 12.68
CA GLY A 57 -4.09 -7.08 13.07
C GLY A 57 -3.29 -7.47 14.31
N GLY A 58 -3.93 -7.38 15.48
CA GLY A 58 -3.55 -8.16 16.67
C GLY A 58 -2.79 -7.41 17.76
N LYS A 59 -3.36 -7.40 18.97
CA LYS A 59 -2.63 -7.15 20.22
C LYS A 59 -1.53 -8.20 20.37
N ASP A 60 -0.32 -7.77 20.70
CA ASP A 60 0.37 -8.20 21.92
C ASP A 60 1.63 -7.34 22.14
N THR A 61 1.80 -6.95 23.40
CA THR A 61 3.02 -6.43 24.00
C THR A 61 4.11 -7.48 23.94
N ASP A 62 5.25 -7.17 23.31
CA ASP A 62 6.57 -7.34 23.93
C ASP A 62 7.69 -6.75 23.07
N GLU A 63 8.64 -6.14 23.77
CA GLU A 63 9.85 -5.52 23.23
C GLU A 63 10.85 -6.60 22.84
N GLU A 64 11.04 -6.85 21.55
CA GLU A 64 12.31 -7.34 21.04
C GLU A 64 12.49 -6.85 19.60
N LYS A 65 13.64 -6.25 19.30
CA LYS A 65 14.03 -5.79 17.96
C LYS A 65 14.17 -7.01 17.03
N VAL A 66 13.05 -7.50 16.52
CA VAL A 66 13.02 -8.42 15.39
C VAL A 66 13.43 -7.61 14.16
N LEU A 67 14.58 -7.96 13.58
CA LEU A 67 14.98 -7.52 12.25
C LEU A 67 13.80 -7.76 11.32
N ALA A 68 13.19 -6.66 10.85
CA ALA A 68 11.94 -6.73 10.09
C ALA A 68 12.13 -7.70 8.92
N PRO A 69 11.38 -8.83 8.86
CA PRO A 69 11.49 -9.76 7.76
C PRO A 69 11.18 -9.00 6.47
N PHE A 70 11.96 -9.27 5.43
CA PHE A 70 11.77 -8.69 4.10
C PHE A 70 10.31 -8.87 3.68
N GLN A 71 9.55 -7.78 3.79
CA GLN A 71 8.18 -7.73 3.34
C GLN A 71 8.27 -7.42 1.84
N PRO A 72 7.88 -8.34 0.95
CA PRO A 72 7.85 -8.03 -0.48
C PRO A 72 7.03 -6.75 -0.65
N SER A 73 7.54 -5.81 -1.43
CA SER A 73 6.87 -4.54 -1.70
C SER A 73 5.52 -4.83 -2.36
N LEU A 74 4.47 -5.00 -1.57
CA LEU A 74 3.12 -5.12 -2.09
C LEU A 74 2.85 -3.83 -2.82
N TRP A 75 2.54 -3.97 -4.11
CA TRP A 75 2.15 -2.83 -4.94
C TRP A 75 1.02 -2.08 -4.23
N PRO A 76 1.07 -0.74 -4.08
CA PRO A 76 0.10 0.00 -3.26
C PRO A 76 -1.36 -0.25 -3.62
N TRP A 77 -1.60 -0.65 -4.88
CA TRP A 77 -2.92 -0.93 -5.44
C TRP A 77 -3.33 -2.40 -5.40
N ASP A 78 -2.48 -3.29 -4.88
CA ASP A 78 -2.74 -4.73 -4.87
C ASP A 78 -4.02 -5.07 -4.09
N SER A 79 -4.19 -4.48 -2.91
CA SER A 79 -5.39 -4.64 -2.09
C SER A 79 -6.67 -4.19 -2.83
N VAL A 80 -6.60 -3.06 -3.55
CA VAL A 80 -7.73 -2.54 -4.34
C VAL A 80 -8.03 -3.48 -5.51
N ARG A 81 -7.02 -3.88 -6.27
CA ARG A 81 -7.16 -4.82 -7.38
C ARG A 81 -7.80 -6.13 -6.94
N ASN A 82 -7.34 -6.70 -5.83
CA ASN A 82 -7.83 -8.00 -5.36
C ASN A 82 -9.29 -7.90 -4.91
N LYS A 83 -9.65 -6.84 -4.17
CA LYS A 83 -11.06 -6.59 -3.79
C LYS A 83 -11.97 -6.41 -5.01
N LEU A 84 -11.52 -5.68 -6.04
CA LEU A 84 -12.29 -5.51 -7.27
C LEU A 84 -12.47 -6.83 -8.03
N LYS A 85 -11.42 -7.66 -8.12
CA LYS A 85 -11.50 -8.99 -8.74
C LYS A 85 -12.47 -9.91 -8.01
N SER A 86 -12.42 -9.94 -6.68
CA SER A 86 -13.36 -10.70 -5.86
C SER A 86 -14.80 -10.23 -6.08
N ALA A 87 -15.05 -8.92 -6.00
CA ALA A 87 -16.39 -8.36 -6.21
C ALA A 87 -16.94 -8.66 -7.61
N LEU A 88 -16.10 -8.54 -8.66
CA LEU A 88 -16.50 -8.89 -10.02
C LEU A 88 -16.90 -10.36 -10.13
N THR A 89 -16.13 -11.26 -9.51
CA THR A 89 -16.42 -12.70 -9.51
C THR A 89 -17.76 -12.99 -8.84
N GLU A 90 -18.01 -12.39 -7.67
CA GLU A 90 -19.28 -12.55 -6.94
C GLU A 90 -20.47 -12.05 -7.78
N ILE A 91 -20.33 -10.90 -8.44
CA ILE A 91 -21.39 -10.33 -9.29
C ILE A 91 -21.63 -11.18 -10.53
N SER A 92 -20.59 -11.69 -11.18
CA SER A 92 -20.71 -12.59 -12.32
C SER A 92 -21.46 -13.87 -11.94
N VAL A 93 -21.11 -14.49 -10.82
CA VAL A 93 -21.81 -15.68 -10.33
C VAL A 93 -23.28 -15.37 -9.99
N LEU A 94 -23.55 -14.24 -9.32
CA LEU A 94 -24.93 -13.82 -9.04
C LEU A 94 -25.73 -13.63 -10.34
N TYR A 95 -25.13 -13.00 -11.35
CA TYR A 95 -25.76 -12.81 -12.65
C TYR A 95 -26.09 -14.15 -13.33
N ASP A 96 -25.18 -15.11 -13.31
CA ASP A 96 -25.43 -16.45 -13.84
C ASP A 96 -26.58 -17.15 -13.11
N VAL A 97 -26.63 -17.04 -11.78
CA VAL A 97 -27.74 -17.59 -10.96
C VAL A 97 -29.07 -16.91 -11.31
N LEU A 98 -29.09 -15.59 -11.47
CA LEU A 98 -30.29 -14.86 -11.88
C LEU A 98 -30.77 -15.29 -13.28
N ASN A 99 -29.84 -15.51 -14.22
CA ASN A 99 -30.17 -16.03 -15.54
C ASN A 99 -30.77 -17.44 -15.47
N ILE A 100 -30.27 -18.30 -14.59
CA ILE A 100 -30.84 -19.63 -14.36
C ILE A 100 -32.28 -19.52 -13.85
N VAL A 101 -32.53 -18.67 -12.85
CA VAL A 101 -33.87 -18.45 -12.29
C VAL A 101 -34.85 -17.92 -13.35
N LYS A 102 -34.38 -17.06 -14.24
CA LYS A 102 -35.18 -16.44 -15.30
C LYS A 102 -35.47 -17.40 -16.45
N GLU A 103 -34.44 -17.99 -17.06
CA GLU A 103 -34.54 -18.75 -18.32
C GLU A 103 -34.82 -20.24 -18.11
N LYS A 104 -34.39 -20.82 -16.97
CA LYS A 104 -34.69 -22.21 -16.56
C LYS A 104 -34.26 -23.31 -17.54
N HIS A 105 -33.37 -23.01 -18.49
CA HIS A 105 -32.99 -23.93 -19.57
C HIS A 105 -32.15 -25.14 -19.12
N TYR A 106 -31.24 -24.93 -18.16
CA TYR A 106 -30.25 -25.95 -17.76
C TYR A 106 -30.34 -26.35 -16.29
N MET A 107 -30.97 -25.53 -15.46
CA MET A 107 -31.14 -25.74 -14.03
C MET A 107 -32.43 -25.05 -13.59
N VAL A 108 -33.16 -25.67 -12.67
CA VAL A 108 -34.38 -25.11 -12.08
C VAL A 108 -34.20 -25.10 -10.58
N THR A 109 -34.46 -23.97 -9.95
CA THR A 109 -34.43 -23.83 -8.49
C THR A 109 -35.82 -24.10 -7.95
N ASP A 110 -35.96 -25.11 -7.09
CA ASP A 110 -37.23 -25.38 -6.43
C ASP A 110 -37.47 -24.40 -5.27
N PRO A 111 -38.68 -23.85 -5.13
CA PRO A 111 -39.01 -23.01 -3.99
C PRO A 111 -39.04 -23.85 -2.72
N VAL A 112 -38.24 -23.45 -1.74
CA VAL A 112 -38.24 -24.03 -0.38
C VAL A 112 -38.85 -23.02 0.57
N SER A 113 -39.76 -23.45 1.44
CA SER A 113 -40.26 -22.60 2.54
C SER A 113 -39.09 -22.18 3.41
N GLN A 114 -38.83 -20.88 3.47
CA GLN A 114 -37.90 -20.27 4.41
C GLN A 114 -38.70 -19.47 5.42
N ASP A 115 -38.35 -19.60 6.70
CA ASP A 115 -38.84 -18.69 7.71
C ASP A 115 -38.40 -17.27 7.36
N ALA A 116 -39.27 -16.29 7.63
CA ALA A 116 -38.96 -14.90 7.37
C ALA A 116 -37.66 -14.53 8.12
N PRO A 117 -36.64 -13.99 7.42
CA PRO A 117 -35.37 -13.67 8.06
C PRO A 117 -35.60 -12.62 9.16
N GLU A 118 -35.03 -12.89 10.33
CA GLU A 118 -35.11 -11.98 11.47
C GLU A 118 -34.42 -10.65 11.13
N LEU A 119 -35.21 -9.57 11.04
CA LEU A 119 -34.70 -8.23 10.81
C LEU A 119 -34.06 -7.70 12.10
N LYS A 120 -32.73 -7.82 12.20
CA LYS A 120 -31.92 -7.26 13.30
C LYS A 120 -31.75 -5.74 13.13
N ALA A 121 -32.84 -4.99 13.26
CA ALA A 121 -32.89 -3.54 13.06
C ALA A 121 -31.88 -2.78 13.95
N SER A 122 -31.69 -3.22 15.19
CA SER A 122 -30.69 -2.66 16.12
C SER A 122 -29.26 -2.81 15.61
N LEU A 123 -28.93 -3.97 15.01
CA LEU A 123 -27.62 -4.23 14.41
C LEU A 123 -27.39 -3.36 13.17
N GLN A 124 -28.40 -3.20 12.32
CA GLN A 124 -28.33 -2.31 11.16
C GLN A 124 -28.13 -0.86 11.59
N MET A 125 -28.83 -0.40 12.63
CA MET A 125 -28.67 0.95 13.18
C MET A 125 -27.26 1.16 13.74
N LEU A 126 -26.73 0.18 14.47
CA LEU A 126 -25.37 0.22 15.00
C LEU A 126 -24.33 0.31 13.88
N ALA A 127 -24.48 -0.51 12.84
CA ALA A 127 -23.59 -0.51 11.67
C ALA A 127 -23.61 0.85 10.96
N LYS A 128 -24.80 1.42 10.71
CA LYS A 128 -24.97 2.76 10.14
C LYS A 128 -24.35 3.85 11.00
N LYS A 129 -24.52 3.79 12.32
CA LYS A 129 -23.90 4.75 13.25
C LYS A 129 -22.38 4.69 13.15
N LYS A 130 -21.80 3.48 13.15
CA LYS A 130 -20.34 3.29 13.04
C LYS A 130 -19.79 3.82 11.72
N SER A 131 -20.45 3.51 10.60
CA SER A 131 -20.00 3.99 9.28
C SER A 131 -20.12 5.51 9.16
N LEU A 132 -21.18 6.11 9.71
CA LEU A 132 -21.35 7.56 9.71
C LEU A 132 -20.27 8.27 10.54
N VAL A 133 -19.94 7.74 11.72
CA VAL A 133 -18.86 8.29 12.56
C VAL A 133 -17.52 8.20 11.83
N ALA A 134 -17.21 7.06 11.19
CA ALA A 134 -15.98 6.90 10.42
C ALA A 134 -15.91 7.90 9.25
N ALA A 135 -17.00 8.07 8.51
CA ALA A 135 -17.07 9.06 7.43
C ALA A 135 -16.87 10.49 7.94
N ALA A 136 -17.51 10.86 9.05
CA ALA A 136 -17.36 12.18 9.66
C ALA A 136 -15.91 12.46 10.09
N GLN A 137 -15.23 11.47 10.66
CA GLN A 137 -13.82 11.58 11.05
C GLN A 137 -12.91 11.80 9.84
N ILE A 138 -13.11 11.05 8.75
CA ILE A 138 -12.33 11.20 7.51
C ILE A 138 -12.53 12.61 6.93
N LEU A 139 -13.78 13.08 6.86
CA LEU A 139 -14.08 14.41 6.34
C LEU A 139 -13.48 15.52 7.21
N ALA A 140 -13.59 15.41 8.53
CA ALA A 140 -13.00 16.37 9.46
C ALA A 140 -11.47 16.42 9.32
N ALA A 141 -10.81 15.26 9.27
CA ALA A 141 -9.36 15.18 9.08
C ALA A 141 -8.94 15.76 7.72
N GLY A 142 -9.70 15.49 6.66
CA GLY A 142 -9.47 16.07 5.34
C GLY A 142 -9.62 17.59 5.32
N ALA A 143 -10.66 18.12 5.98
CA ALA A 143 -10.89 19.55 6.08
C ALA A 143 -9.77 20.28 6.83
N GLU A 144 -9.31 19.72 7.96
CA GLU A 144 -8.19 20.30 8.71
C GLU A 144 -6.89 20.28 7.91
N ARG A 145 -6.60 19.19 7.19
CA ARG A 145 -5.44 19.13 6.30
C ARG A 145 -5.50 20.20 5.20
N LEU A 146 -6.67 20.39 4.58
CA LEU A 146 -6.85 21.41 3.54
C LEU A 146 -6.66 22.83 4.08
N LYS A 147 -7.15 23.12 5.30
CA LYS A 147 -6.92 24.41 5.96
C LYS A 147 -5.44 24.68 6.19
N ARG A 148 -4.67 23.68 6.67
CA ARG A 148 -3.21 23.81 6.88
C ARG A 148 -2.50 24.16 5.58
N VAL A 149 -2.75 23.38 4.52
CA VAL A 149 -2.17 23.62 3.19
C VAL A 149 -2.54 25.01 2.67
N GLN A 150 -3.79 25.45 2.84
CA GLN A 150 -4.21 26.79 2.43
C GLN A 150 -3.48 27.90 3.21
N SER A 151 -3.29 27.73 4.51
CA SER A 151 -2.56 28.70 5.33
C SER A 151 -1.08 28.80 4.95
N GLU A 152 -0.44 27.66 4.63
CA GLU A 152 0.95 27.60 4.18
C GLU A 152 1.12 28.26 2.80
N MET A 153 0.16 28.05 1.89
CA MET A 153 0.17 28.71 0.57
C MET A 153 -0.07 30.22 0.66
N ALA A 154 -0.83 30.70 1.66
CA ALA A 154 -1.07 32.12 1.87
C ALA A 154 0.09 32.85 2.57
N SER A 155 1.00 32.10 3.22
CA SER A 155 2.18 32.66 3.90
C SER A 155 3.45 32.73 3.03
N ASN A 156 3.41 32.14 1.83
CA ASN A 156 4.49 32.19 0.82
C ASN A 156 4.19 33.22 -0.28
#